data_AF-A0A7S2NM07-F1
#
_entry.id   AF-A0A7S2NM07-F1
#
_cell.length_a   1.000
_cell.length_b   1.000
_cell.length_c   1.000
_cell.angle_alpha   90.00
_cell.angle_beta   90.00
_cell.angle_gamma   90.00
#
_symmetry.space_group_name_H-M   'P 1'
#
loop_
_entity.id
_entity.type
_entity.pdbx_description
1 polymer ?
#
loop_
_entity_poly.entity_id
_entity_poly.type
_entity_poly.pdbx_seq_one_letter_code
_entity_poly.pdbx_strand_id
1 'polypeptide(L)'
;MASSTTMASKEVRRRFLRRLEAWTRVSGGTLDKTMHSKGEPPKVVITSEQRRGHHVTLVSELQAYVLDPYQTARELQAICGATANVEEEALKSGAQRRVVCVQGLWDRTIAEWLGTRHGLPERCVDNRAALKGGSHSQKKDKKATNVRRN
;
A
#
# COMPACT_ATOMS: atom_id res chain seq x y z
N MET A 1 26.62 -20.64 45.16
CA MET A 1 26.45 -21.71 44.15
C MET A 1 25.92 -21.06 42.88
N ALA A 2 26.74 -20.92 41.83
CA ALA A 2 26.31 -20.36 40.56
C ALA A 2 25.50 -21.42 39.81
N SER A 3 24.20 -21.19 39.67
CA SER A 3 23.32 -22.03 38.84
C SER A 3 23.79 -21.97 37.39
N SER A 4 24.09 -23.12 36.81
CA SER A 4 24.38 -23.28 35.38
C SER A 4 23.10 -22.96 34.59
N THR A 5 23.01 -21.73 34.08
CA THR A 5 21.87 -21.26 33.29
C THR A 5 21.92 -21.89 31.90
N THR A 6 21.55 -23.16 31.81
CA THR A 6 21.40 -23.83 30.52
C THR A 6 20.17 -23.27 29.79
N MET A 7 20.35 -22.82 28.56
CA MET A 7 19.27 -22.33 27.70
C MET A 7 19.13 -23.23 26.48
N ALA A 8 17.89 -23.53 26.09
CA ALA A 8 17.61 -24.25 24.86
C ALA A 8 18.13 -23.46 23.64
N SER A 9 18.72 -24.17 22.66
CA SER A 9 19.33 -23.55 21.46
C SER A 9 18.37 -22.63 20.69
N LYS A 10 17.07 -22.99 20.61
CA LYS A 10 16.04 -22.13 20.02
C LYS A 10 15.90 -20.78 20.74
N GLU A 11 16.00 -20.79 22.07
CA GLU A 11 15.91 -19.59 22.90
C GLU A 11 17.15 -18.71 22.77
N VAL A 12 18.34 -19.32 22.70
CA VAL A 12 19.61 -18.62 22.41
C VAL A 12 19.49 -17.89 21.07
N ARG A 13 19.07 -18.59 20.01
CA ARG A 13 18.91 -18.01 18.67
C ARG A 13 17.90 -16.87 18.67
N ARG A 14 16.75 -17.04 19.33
CA ARG A 14 15.72 -16.01 19.43
C ARG A 14 16.23 -14.75 20.12
N ARG A 15 16.92 -14.90 21.26
CA ARG A 15 17.50 -13.76 22.00
C ARG A 15 18.63 -13.08 21.23
N PHE A 16 19.45 -13.86 20.53
CA PHE A 16 20.52 -13.33 19.69
C PHE A 16 19.94 -12.49 18.54
N LEU A 17 18.98 -13.01 17.79
CA LEU A 17 18.34 -12.27 16.69
C LEU A 17 17.64 -11.00 17.18
N ARG A 18 17.02 -11.02 18.37
CA ARG A 18 16.39 -9.82 18.97
C ARG A 18 17.38 -8.71 19.34
N ARG A 19 18.67 -9.03 19.47
CA ARG A 19 19.73 -8.03 19.71
C ARG A 19 20.21 -7.36 18.42
N LEU A 20 19.91 -7.96 17.27
CA LEU A 20 20.27 -7.39 15.97
C LEU A 20 19.21 -6.40 15.51
N GLU A 21 19.63 -5.35 14.82
CA GLU A 21 18.69 -4.47 14.11
C GLU A 21 18.06 -5.23 12.94
N ALA A 22 16.74 -5.18 12.83
CA ALA A 22 16.05 -5.74 11.68
C ALA A 22 16.31 -4.87 10.45
N TRP A 23 16.68 -5.51 9.34
CA TRP A 23 16.86 -4.86 8.04
C TRP A 23 16.09 -5.64 6.99
N THR A 24 15.43 -4.91 6.10
CA THR A 24 14.69 -5.46 4.97
C THR A 24 15.35 -5.03 3.66
N ARG A 25 15.60 -6.01 2.80
CA ARG A 25 16.06 -5.81 1.43
C ARG A 25 14.85 -5.84 0.49
N VAL A 26 14.69 -4.81 -0.32
CA VAL A 26 13.68 -4.72 -1.38
C VAL A 26 14.39 -4.76 -2.73
N SER A 27 13.99 -5.70 -3.58
CA SER A 27 14.56 -5.91 -4.91
C SER A 27 13.52 -6.46 -5.88
N GLY A 28 13.66 -6.18 -7.17
CA GLY A 28 12.75 -6.64 -8.23
C GLY A 28 11.77 -5.55 -8.68
N GLY A 29 10.97 -5.85 -9.70
CA GLY A 29 10.04 -4.90 -10.31
C GLY A 29 10.74 -3.81 -11.13
N THR A 30 10.32 -2.55 -10.97
CA THR A 30 10.88 -1.36 -11.62
C THR A 30 12.12 -0.79 -10.91
N LEU A 31 12.64 -1.47 -9.87
CA LEU A 31 13.80 -1.02 -9.11
C LEU A 31 15.11 -1.39 -9.82
N ASP A 32 15.82 -0.39 -10.35
CA ASP A 32 17.16 -0.56 -10.92
C ASP A 32 18.21 -0.97 -9.86
N LYS A 33 18.01 -0.56 -8.60
CA LYS A 33 18.91 -0.85 -7.48
C LYS A 33 18.14 -1.41 -6.30
N THR A 34 18.77 -2.37 -5.63
CA THR A 34 18.25 -2.92 -4.39
C THR A 34 18.20 -1.83 -3.32
N MET A 35 17.04 -1.66 -2.69
CA MET A 35 16.85 -0.76 -1.55
C MET A 35 16.97 -1.52 -0.23
N HIS A 36 17.55 -0.88 0.78
CA HIS A 36 17.63 -1.40 2.14
C HIS A 36 16.85 -0.46 3.06
N SER A 37 15.90 -1.01 3.80
CA SER A 37 15.12 -0.29 4.80
C SER A 37 15.32 -0.91 6.17
N LYS A 38 15.27 -0.09 7.22
CA LYS A 38 15.27 -0.58 8.61
C LYS A 38 13.90 -1.14 8.95
N GLY A 39 13.88 -2.25 9.69
CA GLY A 39 12.65 -2.87 10.20
C GLY A 39 11.87 -3.63 9.14
N GLU A 40 10.54 -3.55 9.23
CA GLU A 40 9.60 -4.17 8.29
C GLU A 40 9.71 -3.56 6.88
N PRO A 41 9.32 -4.29 5.82
CA PRO A 41 9.17 -3.70 4.50
C PRO A 41 8.23 -2.49 4.57
N PRO A 42 8.57 -1.38 3.89
CA PRO A 42 7.68 -0.24 3.81
C PRO A 42 6.36 -0.66 3.14
N LYS A 43 5.27 0.05 3.42
CA LYS A 43 3.96 -0.32 2.90
C LYS A 43 3.39 0.80 2.04
N VAL A 44 2.90 0.46 0.85
CA VAL A 44 2.03 1.35 0.08
C VAL A 44 0.68 1.36 0.79
N VAL A 45 0.21 2.53 1.18
CA VAL A 45 -1.02 2.66 1.97
C VAL A 45 -2.15 3.09 1.04
N ILE A 46 -3.22 2.30 1.02
CA ILE A 46 -4.45 2.58 0.28
C ILE A 46 -5.53 2.94 1.31
N THR A 47 -6.08 4.16 1.20
CA THR A 47 -7.19 4.62 2.03
C THR A 47 -8.35 5.08 1.16
N SER A 48 -9.53 5.21 1.77
CA SER A 48 -10.71 5.77 1.12
C SER A 48 -11.26 6.91 1.97
N GLU A 49 -11.56 8.03 1.32
CA GLU A 49 -12.12 9.22 1.93
C GLU A 49 -13.35 9.70 1.16
N GLN A 50 -14.25 10.41 1.82
CA GLN A 50 -15.36 11.10 1.18
C GLN A 50 -15.00 12.58 1.04
N ARG A 51 -14.86 13.06 -0.20
CA ARG A 51 -14.53 14.45 -0.53
C ARG A 51 -15.67 15.07 -1.33
N ARG A 52 -16.24 16.16 -0.80
CA ARG A 52 -17.35 16.89 -1.44
C ARG A 52 -18.52 15.97 -1.85
N GLY A 53 -18.85 15.01 -0.99
CA GLY A 53 -19.93 14.04 -1.23
C GLY A 53 -19.55 12.83 -2.09
N HIS A 54 -18.37 12.82 -2.72
CA HIS A 54 -17.89 11.71 -3.54
C HIS A 54 -16.83 10.87 -2.82
N HIS A 55 -16.84 9.56 -3.04
CA HIS A 55 -15.76 8.71 -2.55
C HIS A 55 -14.52 8.86 -3.44
N VAL A 56 -13.34 8.91 -2.80
CA VAL A 56 -12.03 8.98 -3.44
C VAL A 56 -11.13 7.94 -2.79
N THR A 57 -10.41 7.17 -3.61
CA THR A 57 -9.37 6.24 -3.15
C THR A 57 -8.03 6.95 -3.22
N LEU A 58 -7.29 6.92 -2.12
CA LEU A 58 -5.99 7.56 -1.98
C LEU A 58 -4.91 6.49 -1.92
N VAL A 59 -3.82 6.71 -2.65
CA VAL A 59 -2.65 5.83 -2.67
C VAL A 59 -1.43 6.65 -2.27
N SER A 60 -0.75 6.23 -1.22
CA SER A 60 0.38 6.95 -0.61
C SER A 60 1.58 6.03 -0.38
N GLU A 61 2.75 6.62 -0.10
CA GLU A 61 4.03 5.92 0.11
C GLU A 61 4.55 5.14 -1.12
N LEU A 62 4.13 5.54 -2.32
CA LEU A 62 4.61 4.98 -3.60
C LEU A 62 6.13 5.11 -3.79
N GLN A 63 6.70 6.18 -3.24
CA GLN A 63 8.15 6.46 -3.25
C GLN A 63 8.99 5.35 -2.60
N ALA A 64 8.42 4.59 -1.65
CA ALA A 64 9.13 3.49 -1.00
C ALA A 64 9.51 2.36 -1.96
N TYR A 65 8.84 2.30 -3.11
CA TYR A 65 9.07 1.34 -4.19
C TYR A 65 9.53 2.01 -5.49
N VAL A 66 9.97 3.28 -5.41
CA VAL A 66 10.41 4.08 -6.56
C VAL A 66 9.34 4.15 -7.65
N LEU A 67 8.07 4.18 -7.24
CA LEU A 67 6.94 4.39 -8.14
C LEU A 67 6.70 5.89 -8.27
N ASP A 68 6.80 6.41 -9.50
CA ASP A 68 6.50 7.81 -9.77
C ASP A 68 4.99 8.08 -9.59
N PRO A 69 4.58 9.05 -8.73
CA PRO A 69 3.17 9.33 -8.47
C PRO A 69 2.40 9.79 -9.72
N TYR A 70 3.04 10.54 -10.63
CA TYR A 70 2.35 11.08 -11.81
C TYR A 70 2.14 9.99 -12.87
N GLN A 71 3.13 9.14 -13.10
CA GLN A 71 2.98 7.95 -13.93
C GLN A 71 1.93 7.00 -13.34
N THR A 72 1.98 6.77 -12.01
CA THR A 72 0.99 5.96 -11.31
C THR A 72 -0.42 6.51 -11.50
N ALA A 73 -0.62 7.82 -11.38
CA ALA A 73 -1.93 8.43 -11.61
C ALA A 73 -2.44 8.18 -13.04
N ARG A 74 -1.59 8.31 -14.07
CA ARG A 74 -1.96 8.02 -15.47
C ARG A 74 -2.34 6.57 -15.68
N GLU A 75 -1.56 5.64 -15.12
CA GLU A 75 -1.84 4.21 -15.22
C GLU A 75 -3.15 3.85 -14.51
N LEU A 76 -3.37 4.39 -13.31
CA LEU A 76 -4.61 4.19 -12.56
C LEU A 76 -5.82 4.82 -13.25
N GLN A 77 -5.66 5.95 -13.94
CA GLN A 77 -6.71 6.55 -14.75
C GLN A 77 -7.16 5.61 -15.87
N ALA A 78 -6.20 4.97 -16.56
CA ALA A 78 -6.50 4.00 -17.62
C ALA A 78 -7.16 2.72 -17.08
N ILE A 79 -6.67 2.20 -15.95
CA ILE A 79 -7.14 0.95 -15.36
C ILE A 79 -8.53 1.11 -14.72
N CYS A 80 -8.73 2.20 -13.99
CA CYS A 80 -9.97 2.44 -13.25
C CYS A 80 -11.03 3.13 -14.11
N GLY A 81 -10.68 3.67 -15.29
CA GLY A 81 -11.58 4.48 -16.09
C GLY A 81 -12.14 5.68 -15.30
N ALA A 82 -11.30 6.27 -14.44
CA ALA A 82 -11.69 7.30 -13.49
C ALA A 82 -10.62 8.38 -13.39
N THR A 83 -11.03 9.62 -13.09
CA THR A 83 -10.10 10.72 -12.88
C THR A 83 -9.12 10.38 -11.76
N ALA A 84 -7.82 10.55 -12.04
CA ALA A 84 -6.75 10.37 -11.07
C ALA A 84 -5.84 11.59 -11.06
N ASN A 85 -5.57 12.15 -9.88
CA ASN A 85 -4.73 13.33 -9.69
C ASN A 85 -3.65 13.05 -8.64
N VAL A 86 -2.59 13.86 -8.64
CA VAL A 86 -1.56 13.84 -7.58
C VAL A 86 -1.76 15.06 -6.71
N GLU A 87 -1.83 14.86 -5.41
CA GLU A 87 -1.90 15.91 -4.39
C GLU A 87 -0.67 15.84 -3.49
N GLU A 88 -0.25 17.00 -2.99
CA GLU A 88 0.82 17.10 -1.99
C GLU A 88 0.17 17.32 -0.62
N GLU A 89 0.34 16.36 0.28
CA GLU A 89 -0.14 16.45 1.65
C GLU A 89 1.02 16.76 2.60
N ALA A 90 0.83 17.79 3.43
CA ALA A 90 1.77 18.10 4.50
C ALA A 90 1.61 17.11 5.65
N LEU A 91 2.70 16.46 6.02
CA LEU A 91 2.80 15.63 7.21
C LEU A 91 3.01 16.52 8.44
N LYS A 92 2.63 16.00 9.61
CA LYS A 92 2.87 16.66 10.91
C LYS A 92 4.35 16.96 11.18
N SER A 93 5.26 16.24 10.53
CA SER A 93 6.70 16.45 10.60
C SER A 93 7.21 17.61 9.74
N GLY A 94 6.33 18.29 8.99
CA GLY A 94 6.71 19.31 8.00
C GLY A 94 7.18 18.75 6.66
N ALA A 95 7.36 17.42 6.55
CA ALA A 95 7.63 16.76 5.28
C ALA A 95 6.38 16.77 4.39
N GLN A 96 6.56 16.84 3.08
CA GLN A 96 5.48 16.67 2.12
C GLN A 96 5.47 15.24 1.60
N ARG A 97 4.28 14.66 1.45
CA ARG A 97 4.09 13.40 0.75
C ARG A 97 3.21 13.61 -0.47
N ARG A 98 3.51 12.90 -1.55
CA ARG A 98 2.65 12.86 -2.74
C ARG A 98 1.67 11.71 -2.63
N VAL A 99 0.40 12.01 -2.83
CA VAL A 99 -0.71 11.07 -2.74
C VAL A 99 -1.45 11.07 -4.08
N VAL A 100 -1.69 9.88 -4.63
CA VAL A 100 -2.49 9.71 -5.84
C VAL A 100 -3.96 9.54 -5.43
N CYS A 101 -4.81 10.43 -5.91
CA CYS A 101 -6.24 10.48 -5.64
C CYS A 101 -7.02 9.97 -6.85
N VAL A 102 -7.75 8.86 -6.72
CA VAL A 102 -8.58 8.27 -7.78
C VAL A 102 -10.05 8.38 -7.44
N GLN A 103 -10.87 8.88 -8.37
CA GLN A 103 -12.30 9.08 -8.14
C GLN A 103 -13.10 7.75 -8.06
N GLY A 104 -13.72 7.53 -6.92
CA GLY A 104 -14.49 6.32 -6.60
C GLY A 104 -13.75 5.39 -5.63
N LEU A 105 -14.33 4.21 -5.45
CA LEU A 105 -13.79 3.15 -4.60
C LEU A 105 -13.15 2.09 -5.48
N TRP A 106 -11.81 2.05 -5.46
CA TRP A 106 -10.97 1.24 -6.33
C TRP A 106 -9.89 0.47 -5.56
N ASP A 107 -10.00 0.39 -4.25
CA ASP A 107 -8.96 -0.10 -3.34
C ASP A 107 -8.47 -1.52 -3.67
N ARG A 108 -9.37 -2.47 -3.96
CA ARG A 108 -8.97 -3.83 -4.37
C ARG A 108 -8.34 -3.86 -5.75
N THR A 109 -8.90 -3.11 -6.71
CA THR A 109 -8.35 -3.04 -8.08
C THR A 109 -6.93 -2.46 -8.07
N ILE A 110 -6.70 -1.44 -7.25
CA ILE A 110 -5.37 -0.83 -7.07
C ILE A 110 -4.43 -1.80 -6.36
N ALA A 111 -4.87 -2.50 -5.31
CA ALA A 111 -4.05 -3.50 -4.63
C ALA A 111 -3.64 -4.65 -5.56
N GLU A 112 -4.60 -5.17 -6.36
CA GLU A 112 -4.36 -6.19 -7.38
C GLU A 112 -3.40 -5.70 -8.46
N TRP A 113 -3.55 -4.45 -8.92
CA TRP A 113 -2.64 -3.83 -9.87
C TRP A 113 -1.21 -3.69 -9.33
N LEU A 114 -1.03 -3.26 -8.08
CA LEU A 114 0.29 -3.18 -7.45
C LEU A 114 0.97 -4.57 -7.38
N GLY A 115 0.20 -5.61 -7.07
CA GLY A 115 0.70 -6.98 -7.05
C GLY A 115 1.06 -7.52 -8.44
N THR A 116 0.18 -7.35 -9.42
CA THR A 116 0.33 -7.92 -10.76
C THR A 116 1.31 -7.15 -11.65
N ARG A 117 1.24 -5.81 -11.64
CA ARG A 117 2.07 -4.95 -12.51
C ARG A 117 3.47 -4.72 -11.94
N HIS A 118 3.56 -4.53 -10.62
CA HIS A 118 4.80 -4.15 -9.95
C HIS A 118 5.39 -5.26 -9.07
N GLY A 119 4.70 -6.40 -8.94
CA GLY A 119 5.18 -7.54 -8.16
C GLY A 119 5.18 -7.28 -6.66
N LEU A 120 4.43 -6.29 -6.16
CA LEU A 120 4.41 -5.98 -4.73
C LEU A 120 3.72 -7.11 -3.96
N PRO A 121 4.38 -7.74 -2.96
CA PRO A 121 3.74 -8.71 -2.09
C PRO A 121 2.58 -8.09 -1.31
N GLU A 122 1.53 -8.87 -1.00
CA GLU A 122 0.36 -8.38 -0.25
C GLU A 122 0.73 -7.73 1.10
N ARG A 123 1.74 -8.26 1.79
CA ARG A 123 2.25 -7.70 3.06
C ARG A 123 2.82 -6.27 2.94
N CYS A 124 3.15 -5.86 1.72
CA CYS A 124 3.67 -4.53 1.38
C CYS A 124 2.56 -3.56 0.93
N VAL A 125 1.31 -4.01 0.88
CA VAL A 125 0.14 -3.20 0.52
C VAL A 125 -0.80 -3.14 1.73
N ASP A 126 -0.84 -1.98 2.38
CA ASP A 126 -1.73 -1.72 3.52
C ASP A 126 -3.05 -1.13 3.02
N ASN A 127 -4.01 -2.02 2.68
CA ASN A 127 -5.34 -1.62 2.27
C ASN A 127 -6.25 -1.36 3.48
N ARG A 128 -6.18 -0.13 4.00
CA ARG A 128 -7.03 0.34 5.11
C ARG A 128 -8.46 0.64 4.69
N ALA A 129 -8.70 0.85 3.39
CA ALA A 129 -10.05 1.04 2.86
C ALA A 129 -10.89 -0.23 3.01
N ALA A 130 -10.30 -1.41 2.76
CA ALA A 130 -10.98 -2.69 2.89
C ALA A 130 -11.36 -3.05 4.35
N LEU A 131 -10.57 -2.58 5.32
CA LEU A 131 -10.79 -2.87 6.75
C LEU A 131 -11.97 -2.10 7.36
N LYS A 132 -12.44 -1.02 6.73
CA LYS A 132 -13.50 -0.16 7.29
C LYS A 132 -14.91 -0.77 7.23
N GLY A 133 -15.08 -2.04 6.88
CA GLY A 133 -16.30 -2.83 7.12
C GLY A 133 -17.61 -2.27 6.55
N GLY A 134 -17.55 -1.31 5.62
CA GLY A 134 -18.71 -0.66 5.05
C GLY A 134 -19.12 -1.32 3.74
N SER A 135 -20.41 -1.60 3.59
CA SER A 135 -21.13 -2.13 2.41
C SER A 135 -21.04 -1.26 1.15
N HIS A 136 -19.94 -0.55 0.92
CA HIS A 136 -19.73 0.16 -0.32
C HIS A 136 -19.24 -0.81 -1.39
N SER A 137 -20.20 -1.36 -2.14
CA SER A 137 -19.95 -2.11 -3.36
C SER A 137 -18.94 -1.36 -4.24
N GLN A 138 -17.79 -2.01 -4.47
CA GLN A 138 -16.75 -1.47 -5.33
C GLN A 138 -17.31 -1.22 -6.72
N LYS A 139 -16.75 -0.24 -7.46
CA LYS A 139 -17.26 0.07 -8.80
C LYS A 139 -17.22 -1.14 -9.74
N LYS A 140 -16.24 -2.04 -9.60
CA LYS A 140 -16.14 -3.30 -10.37
C LYS A 140 -17.30 -4.27 -10.08
N ASP A 141 -17.88 -4.20 -8.89
CA ASP A 141 -19.01 -5.03 -8.45
C ASP A 141 -20.38 -4.39 -8.73
N LYS A 142 -20.42 -3.13 -9.17
CA LYS A 142 -21.67 -2.44 -9.50
C LYS A 142 -22.20 -2.95 -10.83
N LYS A 143 -23.20 -3.83 -10.79
CA LYS A 143 -24.08 -4.09 -11.94
C LYS A 143 -24.74 -2.77 -12.36
N ALA A 144 -24.70 -2.45 -13.65
CA ALA A 144 -25.38 -1.28 -14.19
C ALA A 144 -26.90 -1.43 -13.99
N THR A 145 -27.48 -0.65 -13.08
CA THR A 145 -28.92 -0.69 -12.74
C THR A 145 -29.82 0.01 -13.77
N ASN A 146 -29.26 0.64 -14.81
CA ASN A 146 -29.99 1.45 -15.79
C ASN A 146 -30.20 0.80 -17.16
N VAL A 147 -30.14 -0.52 -17.29
CA VAL A 147 -30.59 -1.19 -18.52
C VAL A 147 -32.12 -1.39 -18.44
N ARG A 148 -32.88 -0.39 -18.89
CA ARG A 148 -34.29 -0.60 -19.26
C ARG A 148 -34.29 -1.44 -20.53
N ARG A 149 -34.69 -2.70 -20.42
CA ARG A 149 -35.07 -3.51 -21.59
C ARG A 149 -36.30 -2.83 -22.20
N ASN A 150 -36.13 -2.18 -23.34
CA ASN A 150 -37.25 -1.98 -24.27
C ASN A 150 -37.45 -3.28 -25.04
#